data_AF-A0A9N9QWR0-F1
#
_entry.id   AF-A0A9N9QWR0-F1
#
_cell.length_a   1.000
_cell.length_b   1.000
_cell.length_c   1.000
_cell.angle_alpha   90.00
_cell.angle_beta   90.00
_cell.angle_gamma   90.00
#
_symmetry.space_group_name_H-M   'P 1'
#
loop_
_entity.id
_entity.type
_entity.pdbx_description
1 polymer ?
#
loop_
_entity_poly.entity_id
_entity_poly.type
_entity_poly.pdbx_seq_one_letter_code
_entity_poly.pdbx_strand_id
1 'polypeptide(L)'
;MAESLIDIVMISKFNRRNGNISGGKTKAFLVDITNHLNVLNTRLQGKNQLISQLYAHVSSFQCNLTLFRSQFNSENYNHFPNYKKMAEKFNKTAINVSYVEKLDILIQSFQDRFSEFKKVKPLLDILSNPFTISVENAPESMQLEIIDIQTTKIYATNSTKETR
;
A
#
# COMPACT_ATOMS: atom_id res chain seq x y z
N MET A 1 -19.43 -8.66 3.53
CA MET A 1 -18.29 -8.17 2.71
C MET A 1 -17.12 -7.69 3.58
N ALA A 2 -16.91 -8.28 4.76
CA ALA A 2 -15.80 -7.92 5.66
C ALA A 2 -15.31 -9.17 6.41
N GLU A 3 -15.20 -10.29 5.71
CA GLU A 3 -14.34 -11.36 6.20
C GLU A 3 -12.91 -10.92 5.92
N SER A 4 -12.18 -10.62 6.99
CA SER A 4 -10.77 -10.23 7.03
C SER A 4 -9.92 -11.06 6.05
N LEU A 5 -9.81 -10.57 4.81
CA LEU A 5 -9.08 -11.26 3.77
C LEU A 5 -7.56 -11.08 3.97
N ILE A 6 -7.08 -10.24 4.91
CA ILE A 6 -5.64 -9.98 5.13
C ILE A 6 -5.07 -10.73 6.34
N ASP A 7 -5.80 -10.94 7.44
CA ASP A 7 -5.10 -11.19 8.72
C ASP A 7 -4.77 -12.63 9.05
N ILE A 8 -5.46 -13.62 8.49
CA ILE A 8 -5.21 -15.02 8.88
C ILE A 8 -4.69 -15.84 7.72
N VAL A 9 -5.22 -15.67 6.50
CA VAL A 9 -4.87 -16.56 5.38
C VAL A 9 -3.51 -16.21 4.75
N MET A 10 -3.14 -14.92 4.64
CA MET A 10 -1.82 -14.54 4.11
C MET A 10 -0.71 -14.85 5.13
N ILE A 11 -0.90 -14.49 6.41
CA ILE A 11 0.07 -14.74 7.47
C ILE A 11 0.21 -16.24 7.75
N SER A 12 -0.89 -17.01 7.81
CA SER A 12 -0.79 -18.47 7.97
C SER A 12 -0.22 -19.17 6.74
N LYS A 13 -0.57 -18.78 5.50
CA LYS A 13 0.05 -19.35 4.29
C LYS A 13 1.53 -18.98 4.18
N PHE A 14 1.90 -17.77 4.56
CA PHE A 14 3.29 -17.32 4.58
C PHE A 14 4.09 -18.05 5.66
N ASN A 15 3.57 -18.19 6.88
CA ASN A 15 4.22 -18.95 7.95
C ASN A 15 4.26 -20.45 7.67
N ARG A 16 3.21 -21.03 7.06
CA ARG A 16 3.12 -22.46 6.71
C ARG A 16 4.02 -22.82 5.53
N ARG A 17 4.21 -21.93 4.54
CA ARG A 17 5.18 -22.11 3.44
C ARG A 17 6.64 -21.94 3.88
N ASN A 18 6.88 -21.24 4.99
CA ASN A 18 8.21 -20.98 5.53
C ASN A 18 8.55 -21.82 6.78
N GLY A 19 7.78 -22.88 7.05
CA GLY A 19 7.84 -23.71 8.26
C GLY A 19 9.13 -24.51 8.49
N ASN A 20 10.13 -24.40 7.61
CA ASN A 20 11.39 -25.15 7.70
C ASN A 20 12.64 -24.25 7.82
N ILE A 21 12.60 -23.16 8.61
CA ILE A 21 13.79 -22.32 8.79
C ILE A 21 14.03 -21.99 10.27
N SER A 22 14.94 -22.76 10.88
CA SER A 22 15.52 -22.50 12.20
C SER A 22 16.52 -21.35 12.13
N GLY A 23 16.08 -20.12 12.39
CA GLY A 23 17.01 -18.98 12.46
C GLY A 23 16.40 -17.71 13.05
N GLY A 24 17.15 -17.02 13.92
CA GLY A 24 16.71 -15.77 14.56
C GLY A 24 16.38 -14.65 13.58
N LYS A 25 17.09 -14.58 12.44
CA LYS A 25 16.84 -13.61 11.35
C LYS A 25 15.47 -13.79 10.71
N THR A 26 15.04 -15.03 10.47
CA THR A 26 13.71 -15.32 9.89
C THR A 26 12.61 -14.92 10.84
N LYS A 27 12.72 -15.28 12.13
CA LYS A 27 11.74 -14.86 13.13
C LYS A 27 11.63 -13.33 13.21
N ALA A 28 12.76 -12.63 13.22
CA ALA A 28 12.80 -11.18 13.27
C ALA A 28 12.16 -10.52 12.03
N PHE A 29 12.47 -11.03 10.83
CA PHE A 29 11.82 -10.60 9.60
C PHE A 29 10.30 -10.78 9.65
N LEU A 30 9.82 -11.96 10.08
CA LEU A 30 8.40 -12.27 10.19
C LEU A 30 7.69 -11.31 11.13
N VAL A 31 8.29 -11.02 12.29
CA VAL A 31 7.74 -10.04 13.24
C VAL A 31 7.59 -8.66 12.60
N ASP A 32 8.64 -8.16 11.93
CA ASP A 32 8.62 -6.84 11.30
C ASP A 32 7.58 -6.75 10.17
N ILE A 33 7.53 -7.72 9.25
CA ILE A 33 6.56 -7.69 8.15
C ILE A 33 5.12 -7.86 8.64
N THR A 34 4.89 -8.68 9.67
CA THR A 34 3.57 -8.81 10.30
C THR A 34 3.12 -7.50 10.93
N ASN A 35 4.02 -6.74 11.58
CA ASN A 35 3.68 -5.43 12.11
C ASN A 35 3.25 -4.45 11.01
N HIS A 36 3.97 -4.43 9.88
CA HIS A 36 3.60 -3.63 8.71
C HIS A 36 2.22 -4.01 8.16
N LEU A 37 1.93 -5.31 8.05
CA LEU A 37 0.61 -5.82 7.62
C LEU A 37 -0.50 -5.45 8.60
N ASN A 38 -0.26 -5.53 9.91
CA ASN A 38 -1.23 -5.16 10.94
C ASN A 38 -1.56 -3.66 10.89
N VAL A 39 -0.57 -2.80 10.62
CA VAL A 39 -0.81 -1.35 10.42
C VAL A 39 -1.71 -1.12 9.21
N LEU A 40 -1.44 -1.76 8.06
CA LEU A 40 -2.32 -1.67 6.90
C LEU A 40 -3.73 -2.17 7.25
N ASN A 41 -3.85 -3.33 7.88
CA ASN A 41 -5.14 -3.91 8.22
C ASN A 41 -5.96 -3.00 9.14
N THR A 42 -5.33 -2.41 10.16
CA THR A 42 -5.98 -1.43 11.04
C THR A 42 -6.51 -0.23 10.23
N ARG A 43 -5.73 0.24 9.24
CA ARG A 43 -6.17 1.33 8.35
C ARG A 43 -7.35 0.93 7.48
N LEU A 44 -7.43 -0.32 7.02
CA LEU A 44 -8.52 -0.83 6.18
C LEU A 44 -9.79 -1.17 6.95
N GLN A 45 -9.67 -1.49 8.24
CA GLN A 45 -10.80 -1.75 9.14
C GLN A 45 -11.37 -0.46 9.76
N GLY A 46 -10.82 0.70 9.40
CA GLY A 46 -11.33 2.00 9.83
C GLY A 46 -12.79 2.19 9.40
N LYS A 47 -13.60 2.80 10.27
CA LYS A 47 -15.01 3.10 9.96
C LYS A 47 -15.12 4.35 9.07
N ASN A 48 -16.21 4.42 8.29
CA ASN A 48 -16.58 5.59 7.47
C ASN A 48 -15.52 6.00 6.42
N GLN A 49 -14.78 5.03 5.88
CA GLN A 49 -13.80 5.30 4.85
C GLN A 49 -14.41 5.22 3.45
N LEU A 50 -14.05 6.19 2.60
CA LEU A 50 -14.36 6.15 1.17
C LEU A 50 -13.54 5.05 0.49
N ILE A 51 -14.07 4.50 -0.61
CA ILE A 51 -13.36 3.50 -1.41
C ILE A 51 -12.03 4.03 -1.97
N SER A 52 -11.95 5.34 -2.27
CA SER A 52 -10.71 6.03 -2.65
C SER A 52 -9.67 6.02 -1.54
N GLN A 53 -10.09 6.21 -0.29
CA GLN A 53 -9.19 6.15 0.87
C GLN A 53 -8.69 4.73 1.11
N LEU A 54 -9.56 3.72 1.04
CA LEU A 54 -9.18 2.31 1.13
C LEU A 54 -8.14 1.94 0.05
N TYR A 55 -8.37 2.38 -1.18
CA TYR A 55 -7.43 2.19 -2.27
C TYR A 55 -6.10 2.89 -2.03
N ALA A 56 -6.12 4.13 -1.54
CA ALA A 56 -4.90 4.87 -1.21
C ALA A 56 -4.06 4.16 -0.15
N HIS A 57 -4.68 3.56 0.87
CA HIS A 57 -3.97 2.77 1.89
C HIS A 57 -3.28 1.54 1.29
N VAL A 58 -3.98 0.80 0.44
CA VAL A 58 -3.41 -0.38 -0.26
C VAL A 58 -2.29 0.04 -1.19
N SER A 59 -2.50 1.07 -2.01
CA SER A 59 -1.52 1.57 -2.98
C SER A 59 -0.25 2.08 -2.28
N SER A 60 -0.39 2.84 -1.19
CA SER A 60 0.73 3.27 -0.36
C SER A 60 1.51 2.08 0.21
N PHE A 61 0.81 1.03 0.66
CA PHE A 61 1.48 -0.17 1.16
C PHE A 61 2.21 -0.96 0.06
N GLN A 62 1.67 -1.03 -1.16
CA GLN A 62 2.38 -1.61 -2.31
C GLN A 62 3.69 -0.86 -2.59
N CYS A 63 3.68 0.47 -2.53
CA CYS A 63 4.90 1.28 -2.63
C CYS A 63 5.90 0.97 -1.50
N ASN A 64 5.41 0.80 -0.26
CA ASN A 64 6.25 0.38 0.87
C ASN A 64 6.90 -0.99 0.61
N LEU A 65 6.17 -1.98 0.09
CA LEU A 65 6.73 -3.29 -0.24
C LEU A 65 7.84 -3.19 -1.30
N THR A 66 7.63 -2.39 -2.36
CA THR A 66 8.65 -2.13 -3.38
C THR A 66 9.89 -1.45 -2.78
N LEU A 67 9.70 -0.48 -1.88
CA LEU A 67 10.79 0.17 -1.15
C LEU A 67 11.55 -0.85 -0.28
N PHE A 68 10.84 -1.64 0.52
CA PHE A 68 11.43 -2.66 1.37
C PHE A 68 12.27 -3.64 0.56
N ARG A 69 11.75 -4.12 -0.57
CA ARG A 69 12.50 -5.00 -1.48
C ARG A 69 13.82 -4.37 -1.95
N SER A 70 13.77 -3.11 -2.40
CA SER A 70 14.97 -2.37 -2.83
C SER A 70 15.97 -2.15 -1.69
N GLN A 71 15.46 -1.86 -0.49
CA GLN A 71 16.27 -1.69 0.71
C GLN A 71 16.95 -2.99 1.15
N PHE A 72 16.27 -4.14 1.09
CA PHE A 72 16.89 -5.43 1.36
C PHE A 72 18.04 -5.76 0.38
N ASN A 73 17.88 -5.43 -0.91
CA ASN A 73 18.95 -5.58 -1.91
C ASN A 73 20.18 -4.70 -1.61
N SER A 74 19.97 -3.52 -1.03
CA SER A 74 21.02 -2.57 -0.66
C SER A 74 21.49 -2.73 0.80
N GLU A 75 21.10 -3.82 1.47
CA GLU A 75 21.39 -4.09 2.88
C GLU A 75 20.93 -2.99 3.86
N ASN A 76 19.92 -2.20 3.47
CA ASN A 76 19.28 -1.22 4.31
C ASN A 76 18.08 -1.85 5.04
N TYR A 77 18.16 -1.94 6.37
CA TYR A 77 17.11 -2.58 7.19
C TYR A 77 16.37 -1.60 8.11
N ASN A 78 16.37 -0.31 7.80
CA ASN A 78 15.84 0.72 8.70
C ASN A 78 14.35 0.58 9.02
N HIS A 79 13.55 -0.02 8.13
CA HIS A 79 12.13 -0.31 8.38
C HIS A 79 11.87 -1.69 8.97
N PHE A 80 12.93 -2.46 9.27
CA PHE A 80 12.88 -3.80 9.85
C PHE A 80 13.78 -3.84 11.09
N PRO A 81 13.40 -3.16 12.19
CA PRO A 81 14.28 -2.96 13.34
C PRO A 81 14.65 -4.26 14.06
N ASN A 82 13.76 -5.27 14.10
CA ASN A 82 14.11 -6.55 14.70
C ASN A 82 15.11 -7.30 13.81
N TYR A 83 14.87 -7.30 12.49
CA TYR A 83 15.78 -7.90 11.54
C TYR A 83 17.15 -7.21 11.57
N LYS A 84 17.20 -5.88 11.58
CA LYS A 84 18.42 -5.07 11.65
C LYS A 84 19.27 -5.49 12.85
N LYS A 85 18.68 -5.57 14.05
CA LYS A 85 19.36 -6.07 15.27
C LYS A 85 19.92 -7.48 15.09
N MET A 86 19.20 -8.38 14.43
CA MET A 86 19.69 -9.75 14.18
C MET A 86 20.78 -9.79 13.10
N ALA A 87 20.72 -8.94 12.09
CA ALA A 87 21.72 -8.82 11.04
C ALA A 87 23.05 -8.27 11.60
N GLU A 88 22.98 -7.29 12.50
CA GLU A 88 24.14 -6.72 13.20
C GLU A 88 24.75 -7.72 14.20
N LYS A 89 23.92 -8.51 14.91
CA LYS A 89 24.38 -9.47 15.92
C LYS A 89 25.06 -10.71 15.32
N PHE A 90 24.61 -11.17 14.15
CA PHE A 90 25.14 -12.36 13.49
C PHE A 90 25.69 -11.94 12.12
N ASN A 91 27.02 -11.73 12.03
CA ASN A 91 27.76 -11.39 10.81
C ASN A 91 27.24 -12.12 9.56
N LYS A 92 27.41 -11.49 8.38
CA LYS A 92 26.84 -11.74 7.03
C LYS A 92 26.85 -13.19 6.46
N THR A 93 26.56 -14.23 7.22
CA THR A 93 26.34 -15.56 6.67
C THR A 93 24.93 -15.65 6.08
N ALA A 94 24.89 -15.37 4.77
CA ALA A 94 24.04 -15.99 3.76
C ALA A 94 22.56 -16.27 4.12
N ILE A 95 21.71 -15.24 4.27
CA ILE A 95 20.23 -15.41 4.25
C ILE A 95 19.49 -14.28 3.47
N ASN A 96 20.19 -13.30 2.86
CA ASN A 96 19.51 -12.12 2.29
C ASN A 96 18.63 -12.43 1.05
N VAL A 97 19.13 -13.28 0.13
CA VAL A 97 18.40 -13.64 -1.11
C VAL A 97 17.00 -14.18 -0.82
N SER A 98 16.87 -14.94 0.27
CA SER A 98 15.59 -15.55 0.64
C SER A 98 14.51 -14.55 1.09
N TYR A 99 14.86 -13.34 1.54
CA TYR A 99 13.88 -12.34 2.01
C TYR A 99 13.39 -11.43 0.88
N VAL A 100 14.26 -11.13 -0.09
CA VAL A 100 13.87 -10.42 -1.30
C VAL A 100 12.82 -11.24 -2.07
N GLU A 101 13.05 -12.54 -2.25
CA GLU A 101 12.06 -13.46 -2.85
C GLU A 101 10.74 -13.51 -2.08
N LYS A 102 10.79 -13.48 -0.74
CA LYS A 102 9.59 -13.42 0.10
C LYS A 102 8.82 -12.13 -0.10
N LEU A 103 9.51 -11.00 -0.24
CA LEU A 103 8.90 -9.72 -0.57
C LEU A 103 8.32 -9.74 -1.99
N ASP A 104 8.98 -10.38 -2.96
CA ASP A 104 8.45 -10.56 -4.32
C ASP A 104 7.13 -11.33 -4.33
N ILE A 105 7.07 -12.45 -3.59
CA ILE A 105 5.82 -13.22 -3.44
C ILE A 105 4.72 -12.36 -2.82
N LEU A 106 5.05 -11.55 -1.80
CA LEU A 106 4.07 -10.68 -1.15
C LEU A 106 3.60 -9.56 -2.08
N ILE A 107 4.50 -8.93 -2.83
CA ILE A 107 4.19 -7.92 -3.85
C ILE A 107 3.24 -8.50 -4.88
N GLN A 108 3.57 -9.65 -5.46
CA GLN A 108 2.72 -10.31 -6.46
C GLN A 108 1.33 -10.63 -5.88
N SER A 109 1.29 -11.14 -4.65
CA SER A 109 0.03 -11.46 -3.96
C SER A 109 -0.87 -10.22 -3.77
N PHE A 110 -0.29 -9.05 -3.52
CA PHE A 110 -1.03 -7.79 -3.49
C PHE A 110 -1.47 -7.35 -4.89
N GLN A 111 -0.60 -7.46 -5.89
CA GLN A 111 -0.92 -7.07 -7.27
C GLN A 111 -2.08 -7.89 -7.83
N ASP A 112 -2.08 -9.21 -7.63
CA ASP A 112 -3.13 -10.11 -8.10
C ASP A 112 -4.46 -9.81 -7.41
N ARG A 113 -4.41 -9.65 -6.08
CA ARG A 113 -5.60 -9.43 -5.27
C ARG A 113 -6.27 -8.10 -5.52
N PHE A 114 -5.49 -7.06 -5.77
CA PHE A 114 -6.00 -5.69 -6.02
C PHE A 114 -5.94 -5.32 -7.50
N SER A 115 -5.85 -6.30 -8.39
CA SER A 115 -5.79 -6.11 -9.85
C SER A 115 -7.01 -5.36 -10.38
N GLU A 116 -8.21 -5.71 -9.89
CA GLU A 116 -9.47 -5.04 -10.28
C GLU A 116 -9.53 -3.57 -9.85
N PHE A 117 -8.87 -3.20 -8.75
CA PHE A 117 -8.80 -1.80 -8.32
C PHE A 117 -8.07 -0.91 -9.33
N LYS A 118 -7.18 -1.49 -10.16
CA LYS A 118 -6.51 -0.74 -11.23
C LYS A 118 -7.51 -0.29 -12.31
N LYS A 119 -8.59 -1.04 -12.54
CA LYS A 119 -9.62 -0.71 -13.53
C LYS A 119 -10.46 0.48 -13.11
N VAL A 120 -10.71 0.61 -11.80
CA VAL A 120 -11.48 1.73 -11.23
C VAL A 120 -10.59 2.91 -10.81
N LYS A 121 -9.26 2.79 -10.95
CA LYS A 121 -8.31 3.85 -10.55
C LYS A 121 -8.68 5.23 -11.13
N PRO A 122 -9.03 5.39 -12.43
CA PRO A 122 -9.40 6.70 -12.95
C PRO A 122 -10.58 7.33 -12.18
N LEU A 123 -11.59 6.53 -11.84
CA LEU A 123 -12.73 6.97 -11.04
C LEU A 123 -12.33 7.32 -9.61
N LEU A 124 -11.45 6.52 -9.00
CA LEU A 124 -10.96 6.79 -7.64
C LEU A 124 -10.11 8.06 -7.58
N ASP A 125 -9.33 8.34 -8.61
CA ASP A 125 -8.58 9.59 -8.72
C ASP A 125 -9.58 10.76 -8.78
N ILE A 126 -10.65 10.66 -9.59
CA ILE A 126 -11.74 11.67 -9.69
C ILE A 126 -12.38 11.92 -8.33
N LEU A 127 -12.73 10.86 -7.59
CA LEU A 127 -13.33 10.99 -6.26
C LEU A 127 -12.34 11.54 -5.22
N SER A 128 -11.05 11.30 -5.38
CA SER A 128 -10.03 11.77 -4.43
C SER A 128 -9.77 13.26 -4.58
N ASN A 129 -9.63 13.72 -5.82
CA ASN A 129 -9.43 15.13 -6.11
C ASN A 129 -9.88 15.46 -7.54
N PRO A 130 -11.15 15.86 -7.73
CA PRO A 130 -11.68 16.16 -9.06
C PRO A 130 -11.02 17.40 -9.68
N PHE A 131 -10.33 18.24 -8.89
CA PHE A 131 -9.71 19.49 -9.35
C PHE A 131 -8.30 19.33 -9.93
N THR A 132 -7.65 18.18 -9.74
CA THR A 132 -6.29 17.93 -10.25
C THR A 132 -6.27 17.03 -11.47
N ILE A 133 -7.44 16.67 -11.99
CA ILE A 133 -7.56 15.72 -13.08
C ILE A 133 -7.71 16.47 -14.39
N SER A 134 -6.94 16.02 -15.38
CA SER A 134 -7.13 16.43 -16.76
C SER A 134 -8.42 15.81 -17.27
N VAL A 135 -9.34 16.69 -17.72
CA VAL A 135 -10.66 16.30 -18.22
C VAL A 135 -10.52 15.34 -19.40
N GLU A 136 -9.49 15.50 -20.24
CA GLU A 136 -9.25 14.63 -21.40
C GLU A 136 -8.94 13.18 -21.00
N ASN A 137 -8.43 12.96 -19.79
CA ASN A 137 -8.08 11.63 -19.28
C ASN A 137 -9.22 10.96 -18.47
N ALA A 138 -10.33 11.67 -18.25
CA ALA A 138 -11.48 11.12 -17.55
C ALA A 138 -12.40 10.33 -18.50
N PRO A 139 -13.21 9.38 -17.98
CA PRO A 139 -14.23 8.70 -18.78
C PRO A 139 -15.16 9.72 -19.46
N GLU A 140 -15.44 9.52 -20.75
CA GLU A 140 -16.23 10.47 -21.58
C GLU A 140 -17.55 10.87 -20.91
N SER A 141 -18.23 9.91 -20.27
CA SER A 141 -19.50 10.14 -19.57
C SER A 141 -19.42 11.07 -18.36
N MET A 142 -18.22 11.37 -17.86
CA MET A 142 -17.99 12.21 -16.66
C MET A 142 -17.32 13.55 -16.99
N GLN A 143 -16.85 13.76 -18.22
CA GLN A 143 -16.03 14.93 -18.56
C GLN A 143 -16.79 16.25 -18.31
N LEU A 144 -18.06 16.32 -18.70
CA LEU A 144 -18.90 17.52 -18.47
C LEU A 144 -19.15 17.79 -16.98
N GLU A 145 -19.46 16.74 -16.21
CA GLU A 145 -19.66 16.86 -14.76
C GLU A 145 -18.39 17.34 -14.05
N ILE A 146 -17.21 16.85 -14.49
CA ILE A 146 -15.92 17.30 -13.96
C ILE A 146 -15.67 18.77 -14.29
N ILE A 147 -15.99 19.23 -15.51
CA ILE A 147 -15.89 20.65 -15.87
C ILE A 147 -16.76 21.50 -14.95
N ASP A 148 -18.00 21.10 -14.71
CA ASP A 148 -18.93 21.82 -13.83
C ASP A 148 -18.41 21.88 -12.38
N ILE A 149 -17.90 20.76 -11.86
CA ILE A 149 -17.29 20.69 -10.52
C ILE A 149 -16.08 21.62 -10.43
N GLN A 150 -15.20 21.60 -11.44
CA GLN A 150 -13.98 22.41 -11.47
C GLN A 150 -14.28 23.91 -11.59
N THR A 151 -15.28 24.29 -12.39
CA THR A 151 -15.68 25.69 -12.61
C THR A 151 -16.46 26.29 -11.43
N THR A 152 -17.26 25.49 -10.72
CA THR A 152 -18.00 25.95 -9.52
C THR A 152 -17.08 26.56 -8.46
N LYS A 153 -15.85 26.04 -8.30
CA LYS A 153 -14.85 26.59 -7.37
C LYS A 153 -14.35 27.98 -7.78
N ILE A 154 -14.26 28.27 -9.08
CA ILE A 154 -13.82 29.58 -9.59
C ILE A 154 -14.77 30.67 -9.09
N TYR A 155 -16.08 30.43 -9.19
CA TYR A 155 -17.10 31.36 -8.69
C TYR A 155 -17.02 31.54 -7.17
N ALA A 156 -16.88 30.46 -6.40
CA ALA A 156 -16.76 30.55 -4.94
C ALA A 156 -15.50 31.31 -4.47
N THR A 157 -14.37 31.20 -5.19
CA THR A 157 -13.14 31.95 -4.89
C THR A 157 -13.15 33.40 -5.38
N ASN A 158 -13.96 33.74 -6.39
CA ASN A 158 -14.09 35.11 -6.87
C ASN A 158 -15.06 35.92 -6.01
N SER A 159 -16.13 35.30 -5.49
CA SER A 159 -17.06 35.96 -4.56
C SER A 159 -16.44 36.33 -3.19
N THR A 160 -15.33 35.69 -2.80
CA THR A 160 -14.59 36.04 -1.57
C THR A 160 -13.56 37.14 -1.76
N LYS A 161 -13.22 37.50 -3.01
CA LYS A 161 -12.29 38.61 -3.31
C LYS A 161 -13.00 39.95 -3.55
N GLU A 162 -14.31 39.95 -3.85
CA GLU A 162 -15.10 41.17 -4.08
C GLU A 162 -15.73 41.77 -2.80
N THR A 163 -15.44 41.24 -1.62
CA THR A 163 -15.95 41.76 -0.33
C THR A 163 -14.90 42.48 0.54
N ARG A 164 -13.84 43.03 -0.06
CA ARG A 164 -12.87 43.86 0.66
C ARG A 164 -12.68 45.22 0.01
#